data_AF-A0A5P9JBE1-F1
#
_entry.id   AF-A0A5P9JBE1-F1
#
_cell.length_a   1.000
_cell.length_b   1.000
_cell.length_c   1.000
_cell.angle_alpha   90.00
_cell.angle_beta   90.00
_cell.angle_gamma   90.00
#
_symmetry.space_group_name_H-M   'P 1'
#
loop_
_entity.id
_entity.type
_entity.pdbx_description
1 polymer ?
#
loop_
_entity_poly.entity_id
_entity_poly.type
_entity_poly.pdbx_seq_one_letter_code
_entity_poly.pdbx_strand_id
1 'polypeptide(L)'
;MPDLRLSLIAGLMLCAAPATAQDDTPQDDVPLGGVGRLACSQVTGAGNLPYLSQAADWALGYMAGRLDAGQVLQDDAALSPADPIDLVTGIATRCTETPDAPVIDAVRDIAAKVFGDAADAGPVVADAPPPEPDLPEPIAPRETQAPPARPDGIEQTTPEDDTSTEQDETEDT
;
A
#
# COMPACT_ATOMS: atom_id res chain seq x y z
N MET A 1 1.39 -16.28 58.40
CA MET A 1 2.01 -16.26 57.06
C MET A 1 0.89 -16.04 56.06
N PRO A 2 0.94 -14.96 55.25
CA PRO A 2 -0.14 -14.56 54.36
C PRO A 2 0.03 -15.23 52.99
N ASP A 3 -1.03 -15.79 52.43
CA ASP A 3 -1.07 -16.15 51.01
C ASP A 3 -2.37 -15.65 50.39
N LEU A 4 -2.35 -14.36 50.05
CA LEU A 4 -3.12 -13.80 48.94
C LEU A 4 -2.49 -14.30 47.64
N ARG A 5 -3.29 -14.90 46.75
CA ARG A 5 -3.37 -14.57 45.31
C ARG A 5 -4.29 -15.55 44.59
N LEU A 6 -5.58 -15.29 44.71
CA LEU A 6 -6.60 -15.78 43.80
C LEU A 6 -6.43 -15.01 42.47
N SER A 7 -5.57 -15.52 41.58
CA SER A 7 -5.38 -14.97 40.24
C SER A 7 -6.58 -15.32 39.37
N LEU A 8 -7.50 -14.38 39.27
CA LEU A 8 -8.58 -14.33 38.29
C LEU A 8 -7.96 -14.04 36.90
N ILE A 9 -7.54 -15.08 36.19
CA ILE A 9 -7.30 -15.00 34.74
C ILE A 9 -8.48 -15.71 34.08
N ALA A 10 -9.60 -15.00 34.00
CA ALA A 10 -10.69 -15.38 33.12
C ALA A 10 -10.18 -15.15 31.69
N GLY A 11 -9.69 -16.23 31.07
CA GLY A 11 -9.22 -16.23 29.70
C GLY A 11 -10.32 -15.75 28.76
N LEU A 12 -10.00 -14.74 27.96
CA LEU A 12 -10.70 -14.49 26.71
C LEU A 12 -10.56 -15.77 25.87
N MET A 13 -11.55 -16.64 25.94
CA MET A 13 -11.83 -17.62 24.89
C MET A 13 -12.26 -16.83 23.67
N LEU A 14 -11.27 -16.45 22.85
CA LEU A 14 -11.49 -16.03 21.49
C LEU A 14 -12.10 -17.24 20.78
N CYS A 15 -13.41 -17.20 20.52
CA CYS A 15 -14.09 -18.22 19.73
C CYS A 15 -13.49 -18.22 18.32
N ALA A 16 -12.48 -19.07 18.10
CA ALA A 16 -12.11 -19.51 16.77
C ALA A 16 -13.28 -20.37 16.26
N ALA A 17 -14.27 -19.72 15.64
CA ALA A 17 -15.24 -20.44 14.85
C ALA A 17 -14.47 -21.17 13.74
N PRO A 18 -14.69 -22.48 13.53
CA PRO A 18 -14.12 -23.15 12.40
C PRO A 18 -14.67 -22.45 11.15
N ALA A 19 -13.78 -21.91 10.32
CA ALA A 19 -14.12 -21.54 8.96
C ALA A 19 -14.49 -22.85 8.25
N THR A 20 -15.76 -23.24 8.36
CA THR A 20 -16.28 -24.37 7.61
C THR A 20 -16.14 -24.02 6.15
N ALA A 21 -15.31 -24.83 5.49
CA ALA A 21 -15.07 -24.91 4.07
C ALA A 21 -16.29 -24.49 3.24
N GLN A 22 -16.01 -23.65 2.24
CA GLN A 22 -16.88 -23.40 1.10
C GLN A 22 -16.94 -24.66 0.22
N ASP A 23 -17.46 -25.76 0.76
CA ASP A 23 -17.77 -26.95 -0.03
C ASP A 23 -19.04 -26.67 -0.87
N ASP A 24 -18.92 -26.92 -2.18
CA ASP A 24 -19.99 -27.02 -3.18
C ASP A 24 -20.55 -25.75 -3.86
N THR A 25 -19.76 -24.69 -4.01
CA THR A 25 -19.93 -23.82 -5.20
C THR A 25 -19.00 -24.31 -6.31
N PRO A 26 -19.44 -24.36 -7.58
CA PRO A 26 -18.52 -24.54 -8.71
C PRO A 26 -17.31 -23.62 -8.50
N GLN A 27 -16.09 -24.12 -8.72
CA GLN A 27 -14.87 -23.31 -8.65
C GLN A 27 -14.87 -22.12 -9.64
N ASP A 28 -15.93 -21.99 -10.44
CA ASP A 28 -16.20 -20.83 -11.26
C ASP A 28 -16.77 -19.69 -10.39
N ASP A 29 -15.92 -18.68 -10.21
CA ASP A 29 -16.28 -17.32 -9.84
C ASP A 29 -16.67 -17.10 -8.37
N VAL A 30 -15.73 -17.28 -7.43
CA VAL A 30 -15.71 -16.35 -6.30
C VAL A 30 -15.46 -14.98 -6.90
N PRO A 31 -16.44 -14.05 -6.89
CA PRO A 31 -16.27 -12.78 -7.56
C PRO A 31 -15.09 -12.07 -6.91
N LEU A 32 -14.02 -11.87 -7.68
CA LEU A 32 -12.96 -10.96 -7.29
C LEU A 32 -13.63 -9.62 -6.97
N GLY A 33 -13.33 -9.09 -5.80
CA GLY A 33 -13.89 -7.85 -5.29
C GLY A 33 -12.80 -7.05 -4.60
N GLY A 34 -13.03 -5.75 -4.42
CA GLY A 34 -12.08 -4.86 -3.77
C GLY A 34 -10.88 -4.52 -4.67
N VAL A 35 -9.71 -4.32 -4.03
CA VAL A 35 -8.53 -3.72 -4.66
C VAL A 35 -8.02 -4.49 -5.90
N GLY A 36 -8.22 -5.81 -5.97
CA GLY A 36 -7.79 -6.63 -7.10
C GLY A 36 -8.45 -6.29 -8.44
N ARG A 37 -9.63 -5.64 -8.42
CA ARG A 37 -10.35 -5.20 -9.63
C ARG A 37 -10.10 -3.75 -10.00
N LEU A 38 -9.45 -2.96 -9.15
CA LEU A 38 -9.13 -1.59 -9.52
C LEU A 38 -8.15 -1.59 -10.69
N ALA A 39 -8.25 -0.58 -11.55
CA ALA A 39 -7.22 -0.34 -12.55
C ALA A 39 -5.90 0.03 -11.87
N CYS A 40 -4.79 -0.42 -12.44
CA CYS A 40 -3.44 -0.12 -11.94
C CYS A 40 -3.15 1.38 -11.77
N SER A 41 -3.76 2.24 -12.60
CA SER A 41 -3.71 3.70 -12.50
C SER A 41 -4.38 4.26 -11.23
N GLN A 42 -5.34 3.53 -10.64
CA GLN A 42 -6.06 3.96 -9.43
C GLN A 42 -5.30 3.61 -8.14
N VAL A 43 -4.33 2.70 -8.21
CA VAL A 43 -3.52 2.30 -7.05
C VAL A 43 -2.10 2.85 -7.09
N THR A 44 -1.63 3.34 -8.24
CA THR A 44 -0.30 3.94 -8.40
C THR A 44 -0.34 5.46 -8.26
N GLY A 45 0.80 6.05 -7.86
CA GLY A 45 0.97 7.50 -7.68
C GLY A 45 1.02 7.95 -6.21
N ALA A 46 1.59 9.13 -5.98
CA ALA A 46 1.85 9.66 -4.63
C ALA A 46 0.58 9.84 -3.78
N GLY A 47 -0.55 10.17 -4.42
CA GLY A 47 -1.84 10.30 -3.74
C GLY A 47 -2.51 8.96 -3.40
N ASN A 48 -2.07 7.86 -3.99
CA ASN A 48 -2.72 6.56 -3.92
C ASN A 48 -1.93 5.53 -3.08
N LEU A 49 -0.93 5.97 -2.31
CA LEU A 49 -0.14 5.10 -1.43
C LEU A 49 -1.00 4.21 -0.50
N PRO A 50 -2.12 4.68 0.10
CA PRO A 50 -2.99 3.81 0.89
C PRO A 50 -3.67 2.69 0.08
N TYR A 51 -3.92 2.90 -1.20
CA TYR A 51 -4.45 1.85 -2.08
C TYR A 51 -3.36 0.86 -2.49
N LEU A 52 -2.14 1.35 -2.74
CA LEU A 52 -0.99 0.49 -3.00
C LEU A 52 -0.67 -0.42 -1.80
N SER A 53 -0.75 0.09 -0.57
CA SER A 53 -0.54 -0.74 0.63
C SER A 53 -1.64 -1.78 0.80
N GLN A 54 -2.91 -1.44 0.51
CA GLN A 54 -4.01 -2.40 0.51
C GLN A 54 -3.85 -3.47 -0.58
N ALA A 55 -3.35 -3.09 -1.77
CA ALA A 55 -3.05 -4.03 -2.84
C ALA A 55 -1.96 -5.03 -2.42
N ALA A 56 -0.93 -4.56 -1.71
CA ALA A 56 0.14 -5.42 -1.21
C ALA A 56 -0.33 -6.36 -0.07
N ASP A 57 -1.16 -5.88 0.86
CA ASP A 57 -1.77 -6.73 1.89
C ASP A 57 -2.66 -7.81 1.28
N TRP A 58 -3.46 -7.43 0.28
CA TRP A 58 -4.25 -8.38 -0.49
C TRP A 58 -3.37 -9.40 -1.23
N ALA A 59 -2.26 -8.95 -1.82
CA ALA A 59 -1.28 -9.82 -2.48
C ALA A 59 -0.59 -10.79 -1.50
N LEU A 60 -0.27 -10.36 -0.28
CA LEU A 60 0.24 -11.25 0.77
C LEU A 60 -0.74 -12.38 1.06
N GLY A 61 -2.02 -12.06 1.24
CA GLY A 61 -3.07 -13.05 1.44
C GLY A 61 -3.20 -14.02 0.25
N TYR A 62 -3.07 -13.50 -0.97
CA TYR A 62 -3.03 -14.30 -2.18
C TYR A 62 -1.84 -15.28 -2.23
N MET A 63 -0.63 -14.82 -1.91
CA MET A 63 0.56 -15.69 -1.87
C MET A 63 0.45 -16.74 -0.76
N ALA A 64 -0.04 -16.35 0.43
CA ALA A 64 -0.27 -17.26 1.54
C ALA A 64 -1.28 -18.36 1.15
N GLY A 65 -2.38 -18.01 0.47
CA GLY A 65 -3.34 -18.99 -0.03
C GLY A 65 -2.73 -19.98 -1.02
N ARG A 66 -1.77 -19.57 -1.87
CA ARG A 66 -1.05 -20.48 -2.77
C ARG A 66 -0.12 -21.43 -2.01
N LEU A 67 0.56 -20.94 -0.97
CA LEU A 67 1.38 -21.77 -0.08
C LEU A 67 0.54 -22.80 0.67
N ASP A 68 -0.60 -22.39 1.23
CA ASP A 68 -1.54 -23.27 1.93
C ASP A 68 -2.14 -24.32 0.99
N ALA A 69 -2.30 -24.00 -0.30
CA ALA A 69 -2.69 -24.93 -1.35
C ALA A 69 -1.57 -25.90 -1.79
N GLY A 70 -0.40 -25.86 -1.15
CA GLY A 70 0.71 -26.79 -1.38
C GLY A 70 1.64 -26.40 -2.52
N GLN A 71 1.56 -25.17 -3.01
CA GLN A 71 2.50 -24.69 -4.03
C GLN A 71 3.86 -24.37 -3.42
N VAL A 72 4.90 -24.56 -4.23
CA VAL A 72 6.29 -24.46 -3.79
C VAL A 72 6.94 -23.23 -4.40
N LEU A 73 7.73 -22.53 -3.60
CA LEU A 73 8.53 -21.40 -4.04
C LEU A 73 9.62 -21.85 -5.00
N GLN A 74 9.92 -21.04 -6.01
CA GLN A 74 11.14 -21.24 -6.79
C GLN A 74 12.36 -20.91 -5.93
N ASP A 75 13.36 -21.78 -5.98
CA ASP A 75 14.60 -21.65 -5.21
C ASP A 75 15.38 -20.36 -5.55
N ASP A 76 15.15 -19.78 -6.73
CA ASP A 76 15.80 -18.58 -7.26
C ASP A 76 14.84 -17.40 -7.47
N ALA A 77 13.66 -17.41 -6.82
CA ALA A 77 12.72 -16.30 -6.90
C ALA A 77 13.38 -14.98 -6.43
N ALA A 78 13.37 -13.98 -7.31
CA ALA A 78 13.91 -12.65 -7.01
C ALA A 78 13.05 -11.83 -6.04
N LEU A 79 11.82 -12.27 -5.78
CA LEU A 79 10.85 -11.60 -4.90
C LEU A 79 10.45 -12.53 -3.76
N SER A 80 10.45 -12.01 -2.54
CA SER A 80 9.94 -12.73 -1.38
C SER A 80 8.42 -12.58 -1.26
N PRO A 81 7.64 -13.67 -1.26
CA PRO A 81 6.19 -13.60 -1.03
C PRO A 81 5.82 -13.25 0.41
N ALA A 82 6.80 -13.23 1.33
CA ALA A 82 6.61 -12.87 2.72
C ALA A 82 7.04 -11.43 3.03
N ASP A 83 7.70 -10.75 2.08
CA ASP A 83 8.11 -9.36 2.26
C ASP A 83 7.06 -8.42 1.62
N PRO A 84 6.31 -7.64 2.42
CA PRO A 84 5.38 -6.65 1.87
C PRO A 84 6.06 -5.62 0.97
N ILE A 85 7.34 -5.29 1.17
CA ILE A 85 8.06 -4.29 0.37
C ILE A 85 8.33 -4.82 -1.04
N ASP A 86 8.69 -6.09 -1.18
CA ASP A 86 8.89 -6.73 -2.48
C ASP A 86 7.57 -6.75 -3.27
N LEU A 87 6.46 -7.06 -2.60
CA LEU A 87 5.13 -7.05 -3.21
C LEU A 87 4.68 -5.63 -3.60
N VAL A 88 4.85 -4.65 -2.71
CA VAL A 88 4.55 -3.23 -3.03
C VAL A 88 5.36 -2.77 -4.24
N THR A 89 6.67 -3.03 -4.25
CA THR A 89 7.56 -2.63 -5.34
C THR A 89 7.21 -3.33 -6.64
N GLY A 90 6.95 -4.63 -6.60
CA GLY A 90 6.54 -5.42 -7.75
C GLY A 90 5.22 -4.94 -8.34
N ILE A 91 4.21 -4.71 -7.49
CA ILE A 91 2.90 -4.20 -7.91
C ILE A 91 3.05 -2.81 -8.50
N ALA A 92 3.76 -1.90 -7.84
CA ALA A 92 3.98 -0.53 -8.32
C ALA A 92 4.67 -0.51 -9.68
N THR A 93 5.72 -1.32 -9.84
CA THR A 93 6.47 -1.45 -11.11
C THR A 93 5.52 -1.93 -12.21
N ARG A 94 4.82 -3.04 -11.96
CA ARG A 94 3.95 -3.64 -12.97
C ARG A 94 2.77 -2.74 -13.33
N CYS A 95 2.15 -2.11 -12.34
CA CYS A 95 1.05 -1.18 -12.57
C CYS A 95 1.46 0.11 -13.29
N THR A 96 2.73 0.50 -13.22
CA THR A 96 3.26 1.61 -14.02
C THR A 96 3.40 1.22 -15.50
N GLU A 97 3.70 -0.04 -15.80
CA GLU A 97 3.82 -0.54 -17.18
C GLU A 97 2.45 -0.76 -17.84
N THR A 98 1.45 -1.17 -17.06
CA THR A 98 0.10 -1.52 -17.56
C THR A 98 -0.98 -0.80 -16.75
N PRO A 99 -1.16 0.51 -16.90
CA PRO A 99 -2.04 1.32 -16.05
C PRO A 99 -3.53 0.95 -16.14
N ASP A 100 -3.96 0.38 -17.27
CA ASP A 100 -5.37 0.00 -17.50
C ASP A 100 -5.67 -1.45 -17.10
N ALA A 101 -4.64 -2.24 -16.78
CA ALA A 101 -4.81 -3.61 -16.31
C ALA A 101 -5.34 -3.63 -14.86
N PRO A 102 -6.10 -4.66 -14.47
CA PRO A 102 -6.53 -4.80 -13.09
C PRO A 102 -5.34 -5.20 -12.20
N VAL A 103 -5.36 -4.77 -10.94
CA VAL A 103 -4.29 -5.06 -9.97
C VAL A 103 -4.03 -6.56 -9.80
N ILE A 104 -5.07 -7.40 -9.91
CA ILE A 104 -4.93 -8.87 -9.86
C ILE A 104 -3.94 -9.41 -10.90
N ASP A 105 -3.85 -8.81 -12.09
CA ASP A 105 -2.95 -9.28 -13.13
C ASP A 105 -1.49 -9.02 -12.74
N ALA A 106 -1.23 -7.89 -12.07
CA ALA A 106 0.09 -7.61 -11.50
C ALA A 106 0.45 -8.63 -10.40
N VAL A 107 -0.49 -8.96 -9.52
CA VAL A 107 -0.27 -9.94 -8.45
C VAL A 107 -0.04 -11.34 -9.03
N ARG A 108 -0.81 -11.75 -10.05
CA ARG A 108 -0.64 -13.05 -10.73
C ARG A 108 0.71 -13.16 -11.44
N ASP A 109 1.18 -12.08 -12.08
CA ASP A 109 2.51 -12.05 -12.70
C ASP A 109 3.64 -12.18 -11.67
N ILE A 110 3.54 -11.47 -10.54
CA ILE A 110 4.46 -11.64 -9.42
C ILE A 110 4.42 -13.07 -8.88
N ALA A 111 3.23 -13.62 -8.69
CA ALA A 111 3.07 -14.97 -8.18
C ALA A 111 3.65 -16.02 -9.15
N ALA A 112 3.50 -15.82 -10.46
CA ALA A 112 4.13 -16.69 -11.45
C ALA A 112 5.66 -16.66 -11.36
N LYS A 113 6.26 -15.51 -11.04
CA LYS A 113 7.72 -15.38 -10.81
C LYS A 113 8.16 -16.02 -9.49
N VAL A 114 7.31 -16.03 -8.46
CA VAL A 114 7.61 -16.59 -7.15
C VAL A 114 7.44 -18.11 -7.12
N PHE A 115 6.38 -18.62 -7.73
CA PHE A 115 6.00 -20.05 -7.68
C PHE A 115 6.38 -20.81 -8.96
N GLY A 116 6.78 -20.12 -10.04
CA GLY A 116 7.11 -20.73 -11.33
C GLY A 116 5.92 -21.08 -12.21
N ASP A 117 4.72 -21.12 -11.62
CA ASP A 117 3.48 -21.45 -12.31
C ASP A 117 2.51 -20.27 -12.30
N ALA A 118 1.91 -20.01 -13.46
CA ALA A 118 0.80 -19.08 -13.57
C ALA A 118 -0.41 -19.61 -12.77
N ALA A 119 -1.17 -18.70 -12.17
CA ALA A 119 -2.40 -19.10 -11.52
C ALA A 119 -3.50 -19.37 -12.57
N ASP A 120 -4.11 -20.55 -12.49
CA ASP A 120 -5.30 -20.89 -13.27
C ASP A 120 -6.52 -20.17 -12.69
N ALA A 121 -6.66 -18.91 -13.07
CA ALA A 121 -7.88 -18.16 -12.79
C ALA A 121 -8.22 -17.33 -14.03
N GLY A 122 -9.50 -17.32 -14.40
CA GLY A 122 -10.01 -16.69 -15.62
C GLY A 122 -9.66 -15.19 -15.75
N PRO A 123 -9.87 -14.61 -16.93
CA PRO A 123 -9.58 -13.20 -17.19
C PRO A 123 -10.41 -12.32 -16.26
N VAL A 124 -9.80 -11.23 -15.79
CA VAL A 124 -10.45 -10.23 -14.93
C VAL A 124 -10.42 -8.90 -15.66
N VAL A 125 -11.52 -8.16 -15.59
CA VAL A 125 -11.61 -6.82 -16.18
C VAL A 125 -11.55 -5.81 -15.05
N ALA A 126 -10.74 -4.76 -15.24
CA ALA A 126 -10.67 -3.67 -14.29
C ALA A 126 -12.02 -2.94 -14.19
N ASP A 127 -12.36 -2.47 -12.98
CA ASP A 127 -13.53 -1.64 -12.78
C ASP A 127 -13.36 -0.32 -13.53
N ALA A 128 -14.45 0.13 -14.15
CA ALA A 128 -14.47 1.42 -14.82
C ALA A 128 -14.07 2.51 -13.81
N PRO A 129 -13.23 3.48 -14.22
CA PRO A 129 -12.88 4.59 -13.34
C PRO A 129 -14.16 5.31 -12.90
N PRO A 130 -14.19 5.83 -11.66
CA PRO A 130 -15.32 6.64 -11.21
C PRO A 130 -15.51 7.81 -12.18
N PRO A 131 -16.77 8.23 -12.44
CA PRO A 131 -17.01 9.39 -13.28
C PRO A 131 -16.26 10.60 -12.71
N GLU A 132 -15.69 11.43 -13.60
CA GLU A 132 -15.05 12.66 -13.17
C GLU A 132 -16.05 13.47 -12.31
N PRO A 133 -15.62 13.98 -11.15
CA PRO A 133 -16.48 14.86 -10.36
C PRO A 133 -16.90 16.03 -11.25
N ASP A 134 -18.18 16.40 -11.22
CA ASP A 134 -18.68 17.62 -11.86
C ASP A 134 -18.10 18.83 -11.12
N LEU A 135 -16.83 19.12 -11.41
CA LEU A 135 -16.12 20.25 -10.84
C LEU A 135 -16.67 21.50 -11.54
N PRO A 136 -17.12 22.51 -10.79
CA PRO A 136 -17.49 23.78 -11.40
C PRO A 136 -16.29 24.27 -12.23
N GLU A 137 -16.57 24.83 -13.42
CA GLU A 137 -15.53 25.38 -14.28
C GLU A 137 -14.57 26.25 -13.45
N PRO A 138 -13.25 26.16 -13.70
CA PRO A 138 -12.28 26.97 -12.99
C PRO A 138 -12.72 28.44 -13.05
N ILE A 139 -13.09 28.99 -11.89
CA ILE A 139 -13.42 30.41 -11.79
C ILE A 139 -12.16 31.13 -12.28
N ALA A 140 -12.29 31.88 -13.38
CA ALA A 140 -11.19 32.64 -13.94
C ALA A 140 -10.46 33.38 -12.81
N PRO A 141 -9.12 33.47 -12.83
CA PRO A 141 -8.38 34.17 -11.79
C PRO A 141 -9.03 35.53 -11.59
N ARG A 142 -9.60 35.76 -10.40
CA ARG A 142 -10.02 37.12 -10.03
C ARG A 142 -8.77 37.96 -10.20
N GLU A 143 -8.88 39.07 -10.93
CA GLU A 143 -7.83 40.08 -10.95
C GLU A 143 -7.55 40.45 -9.50
N THR A 144 -6.47 39.91 -8.96
CA THR A 144 -5.96 40.28 -7.65
C THR A 144 -5.46 41.70 -7.82
N GLN A 145 -6.19 42.67 -7.25
CA GLN A 145 -5.64 44.00 -7.07
C GLN A 145 -4.28 43.83 -6.39
N ALA A 146 -3.24 44.39 -7.01
CA ALA A 146 -1.90 44.33 -6.46
C ALA A 146 -1.93 44.79 -4.99
N PRO A 147 -1.25 44.10 -4.07
CA PRO A 147 -1.11 44.56 -2.71
C PRO A 147 -0.60 46.01 -2.71
N PRO A 148 -1.07 46.88 -1.79
CA PRO A 148 -0.54 48.23 -1.67
C PRO A 148 0.98 48.16 -1.51
N ALA A 149 1.69 49.12 -2.12
CA ALA A 149 3.14 49.22 -2.02
C ALA A 149 3.57 49.17 -0.55
N ARG A 150 4.58 48.34 -0.26
CA ARG A 150 5.20 48.25 1.06
C ARG A 150 5.71 49.66 1.45
N PRO A 151 5.38 50.18 2.64
CA PRO A 151 5.95 51.44 3.11
C PRO A 151 7.48 51.33 3.15
N ASP A 152 8.19 52.32 2.59
CA ASP A 152 9.67 52.40 2.50
C ASP A 152 10.38 52.62 3.86
N GLY A 153 9.80 52.16 4.96
CA GLY A 153 10.22 52.54 6.31
C GLY A 153 10.23 51.37 7.28
N ILE A 154 11.06 50.36 7.03
CA ILE A 154 11.63 49.58 8.12
C ILE A 154 13.12 49.49 7.82
N GLU A 155 13.91 50.25 8.59
CA GLU A 155 15.36 50.12 8.61
C GLU A 155 15.70 48.64 8.77
N GLN A 156 16.41 48.13 7.77
CA GLN A 156 16.93 46.77 7.76
C GLN A 156 18.01 46.71 8.84
N THR A 157 17.64 46.27 10.05
CA THR A 157 18.63 45.84 11.04
C THR A 157 19.34 44.64 10.44
N THR A 158 20.58 44.88 10.00
CA THR A 158 21.54 43.87 9.60
C THR A 158 21.58 42.77 10.67
N PRO A 159 21.40 41.48 10.32
CA PRO A 159 21.70 40.40 11.24
C PRO A 159 23.20 40.48 11.57
N GLU A 160 23.53 40.67 12.84
CA GLU A 160 24.90 40.51 13.31
C GLU A 160 25.29 39.04 13.08
N ASP A 161 26.39 38.89 12.35
CA ASP A 161 27.04 37.66 11.95
C ASP A 161 27.62 37.01 13.21
N ASP A 162 26.83 36.18 13.90
CA ASP A 162 27.30 35.43 15.07
C ASP A 162 28.00 34.15 14.58
N THR A 163 29.21 34.33 14.06
CA THR A 163 30.18 33.25 13.83
C THR A 163 30.59 32.63 15.16
N SER A 164 29.80 31.68 15.66
CA SER A 164 30.23 30.77 16.71
C SER A 164 30.93 29.56 16.09
N THR A 165 32.24 29.75 15.98
CA THR A 165 33.37 28.81 15.92
C THR A 165 33.12 27.41 16.48
N GLU A 166 33.46 26.40 15.68
CA GLU A 166 34.20 25.17 16.03
C GLU A 166 34.27 24.78 17.52
N GLN A 167 33.74 23.61 17.86
CA GLN A 167 34.40 22.71 18.82
C GLN A 167 34.31 21.27 18.33
N ASP A 168 35.44 20.88 17.74
CA ASP A 168 35.98 19.54 17.64
C ASP A 168 36.17 18.97 19.06
N GLU A 169 35.47 17.89 19.39
CA GLU A 169 35.80 17.04 20.54
C GLU A 169 35.75 15.58 20.08
N THR A 170 36.91 15.12 19.59
CA THR A 170 37.41 13.77 19.82
C THR A 170 37.53 13.51 21.33
N GLU A 171 36.79 12.53 21.88
CA GLU A 171 37.25 11.79 23.06
C GLU A 171 36.66 10.36 23.10
N ASP A 172 37.52 9.41 22.74
CA ASP A 172 37.80 8.12 23.40
C ASP A 172 36.71 7.53 24.33
N THR A 173 36.11 6.39 23.95
CA THR A 173 35.98 5.15 24.77
C THR A 173 35.52 3.97 23.91
#